data_AF-A0A562RTH2-F1
#
_entry.id   AF-A0A562RTH2-F1
#
_cell.length_a   1.000
_cell.length_b   1.000
_cell.length_c   1.000
_cell.angle_alpha   90.00
_cell.angle_beta   90.00
_cell.angle_gamma   90.00
#
_symmetry.space_group_name_H-M   'P 1'
#
loop_
_entity.id
_entity.type
_entity.pdbx_description
1 polymer ?
#
loop_
_entity_poly.entity_id
_entity_poly.type
_entity_poly.pdbx_seq_one_letter_code
_entity_poly.pdbx_strand_id
1 'polypeptide(L)'
;MKPWQMILTGILGLALGSMVYILDRPVGIFSVFGNGVEGIGFGSVGDWLPDALHPFGMALISAGFAGGRAASLRFWAVFWGIAGLIMETGQYYGERAASLVPESWSNIPVLDLVIPYFVHGTFDPMDIMGIVLGSASAWLLSISCKKQQN
;
A
#
# COMPACT_ATOMS: atom_id res chain seq x y z
N MET A 1 18.98 8.54 6.71
CA MET A 1 17.86 9.51 6.60
C MET A 1 17.40 9.94 7.98
N LYS A 2 17.06 11.22 8.17
CA LYS A 2 16.43 11.70 9.42
C LYS A 2 14.97 11.23 9.48
N PRO A 3 14.38 11.05 10.68
CA PRO A 3 13.01 10.54 10.84
C PRO A 3 11.96 11.29 10.01
N TRP A 4 11.99 12.63 10.04
CA TRP A 4 11.04 13.47 9.30
C TRP A 4 11.17 13.31 7.76
N GLN A 5 12.37 13.02 7.26
CA GLN A 5 12.59 12.77 5.82
C GLN A 5 11.88 11.48 5.40
N MET A 6 11.91 10.46 6.26
CA MET A 6 11.23 9.19 5.99
C MET A 6 9.71 9.39 5.94
N ILE A 7 9.16 10.14 6.91
CA ILE A 7 7.74 10.48 6.94
C ILE A 7 7.34 11.23 5.67
N LEU A 8 8.07 12.30 5.31
CA LEU A 8 7.76 13.10 4.13
C LEU A 8 7.87 12.28 2.83
N THR A 9 8.93 11.48 2.67
CA THR A 9 9.10 10.61 1.51
C THR A 9 7.96 9.58 1.42
N GLY A 10 7.56 9.01 2.56
CA GLY A 10 6.46 8.05 2.58
C GLY A 10 5.11 8.69 2.23
N ILE A 11 4.80 9.87 2.77
CA ILE A 11 3.57 10.61 2.43
C ILE A 11 3.53 10.96 0.94
N LEU A 12 4.64 11.47 0.40
CA LEU A 12 4.72 11.80 -1.04
C LEU A 12 4.58 10.56 -1.91
N GLY A 13 5.15 9.42 -1.49
CA GLY A 13 5.00 8.14 -2.18
C GLY A 13 3.55 7.67 -2.19
N LEU A 14 2.85 7.72 -1.05
CA LEU A 14 1.44 7.35 -0.95
C LEU A 14 0.54 8.29 -1.76
N ALA A 15 0.82 9.60 -1.73
CA ALA A 15 0.08 10.59 -2.50
C ALA A 15 0.25 10.34 -4.01
N LEU A 16 1.47 10.03 -4.46
CA LEU A 16 1.75 9.67 -5.85
C LEU A 16 1.03 8.38 -6.26
N GLY A 17 1.12 7.32 -5.44
CA GLY A 17 0.43 6.06 -5.71
C GLY A 17 -1.08 6.22 -5.78
N SER A 18 -1.66 6.98 -4.82
CA SER A 18 -3.09 7.29 -4.80
C SER A 18 -3.51 8.11 -6.03
N MET A 19 -2.69 9.09 -6.43
CA MET A 19 -2.95 9.89 -7.62
C MET A 19 -2.95 9.02 -8.88
N VAL A 20 -1.95 8.16 -9.07
CA VAL A 20 -1.89 7.23 -10.20
C VAL A 20 -3.12 6.32 -10.18
N TYR A 21 -3.44 5.71 -9.04
CA TYR A 21 -4.60 4.82 -8.91
C TYR A 21 -5.92 5.50 -9.30
N ILE A 22 -6.17 6.71 -8.76
CA ILE A 22 -7.42 7.47 -9.01
C ILE A 22 -7.52 7.90 -10.47
N LEU A 23 -6.40 8.29 -11.08
CA LEU A 23 -6.39 8.78 -12.45
C LEU A 23 -6.41 7.65 -13.48
N ASP A 24 -5.95 6.45 -13.12
CA ASP A 24 -5.84 5.32 -14.04
C ASP A 24 -7.06 4.41 -14.05
N ARG A 25 -7.70 4.19 -12.89
CA ARG A 25 -8.87 3.31 -12.80
C ARG A 25 -10.15 4.06 -13.16
N PRO A 26 -11.06 3.46 -13.96
CA PRO A 26 -12.37 4.04 -14.22
C PRO A 26 -13.11 4.20 -12.89
N VAL A 27 -13.39 5.44 -12.52
CA VAL A 27 -13.82 5.84 -11.17
C VAL A 27 -15.24 5.34 -10.84
N GLY A 28 -15.35 4.13 -10.30
CA GLY A 28 -16.56 3.63 -9.64
C GLY A 28 -16.75 4.19 -8.21
N ILE A 29 -15.66 4.48 -7.51
CA ILE A 29 -15.66 4.98 -6.11
C ILE A 29 -15.97 6.49 -6.01
N PHE A 30 -15.73 7.25 -7.08
CA PHE A 30 -16.08 8.68 -7.19
C PHE A 30 -17.16 8.90 -8.24
N SER A 31 -18.24 8.12 -8.20
CA SER A 31 -19.42 8.23 -9.09
C SER A 31 -20.16 9.58 -9.02
N VAL A 32 -19.62 10.58 -8.32
CA VAL A 32 -20.06 11.98 -8.34
C VAL A 32 -19.86 12.61 -9.72
N PHE A 33 -18.92 12.11 -10.54
CA PHE A 33 -18.59 12.68 -11.85
C PHE A 33 -19.19 11.93 -13.06
N GLY A 34 -20.06 10.95 -12.82
CA GLY A 34 -20.78 10.22 -13.87
C GLY A 34 -20.01 9.03 -14.44
N ASN A 35 -20.77 7.99 -14.80
CA ASN A 35 -20.25 6.82 -15.51
C ASN A 35 -19.80 7.25 -16.91
N GLY A 36 -18.49 7.20 -17.21
CA GLY A 36 -18.01 7.40 -18.58
C GLY A 36 -16.65 8.05 -18.78
N VAL A 37 -15.89 8.40 -17.74
CA VAL A 37 -14.53 8.88 -17.91
C VAL A 37 -13.58 7.68 -17.91
N GLU A 38 -13.07 7.32 -19.09
CA GLU A 38 -11.92 6.41 -19.22
C GLU A 38 -10.73 7.02 -18.47
N GLY A 39 -10.00 6.20 -17.71
CA GLY A 39 -8.80 6.65 -17.00
C GLY A 39 -7.74 7.20 -17.96
N ILE A 40 -6.79 7.97 -17.44
CA ILE A 40 -5.70 8.57 -18.21
C ILE A 40 -4.84 7.49 -18.91
N GLY A 41 -4.82 6.27 -18.38
CA GLY A 41 -4.12 5.15 -19.00
C GLY A 41 -2.60 5.31 -18.86
N PHE A 42 -2.09 5.16 -17.64
CA PHE A 42 -0.66 5.02 -17.35
C PHE A 42 -0.09 3.68 -17.85
N GLY A 43 -0.94 2.83 -18.44
CA GLY A 43 -0.57 1.52 -18.98
C GLY A 43 -0.03 0.62 -17.88
N SER A 44 0.98 -0.18 -18.21
CA SER A 44 1.56 -1.14 -17.28
C SER A 44 2.15 -0.52 -16.01
N VAL A 45 2.40 0.78 -15.97
CA VAL A 45 2.87 1.44 -14.73
C VAL A 45 1.74 1.62 -13.74
N GLY A 46 0.53 1.97 -14.21
CA GLY A 46 -0.62 2.16 -13.33
C GLY A 46 -1.11 0.86 -12.70
N ASP A 47 -0.81 -0.27 -13.33
CA ASP A 47 -1.20 -1.60 -12.85
C ASP A 47 -0.47 -2.06 -11.59
N TRP A 48 0.76 -1.63 -11.30
CA TRP A 48 1.53 -2.12 -10.14
C TRP A 48 2.19 -1.03 -9.29
N LEU A 49 2.31 0.20 -9.81
CA LEU A 49 3.01 1.28 -9.10
C LEU A 49 2.30 1.67 -7.79
N PRO A 50 0.97 1.81 -7.73
CA PRO A 50 0.27 2.07 -6.46
C PRO A 50 0.59 1.01 -5.40
N ASP A 51 0.59 -0.26 -5.78
CA ASP A 51 0.82 -1.42 -4.92
C ASP A 51 2.27 -1.58 -4.48
N ALA A 52 3.22 -1.04 -5.26
CA ALA A 52 4.59 -0.88 -4.81
C ALA A 52 4.77 0.30 -3.84
N LEU A 53 4.14 1.44 -4.13
CA LEU A 53 4.29 2.65 -3.32
C LEU A 53 3.60 2.53 -1.96
N HIS A 54 2.55 1.72 -1.84
CA HIS A 54 1.83 1.51 -0.59
C HIS A 54 2.72 0.92 0.54
N PRO A 55 3.25 -0.31 0.45
CA PRO A 55 4.10 -0.87 1.50
C PRO A 55 5.41 -0.11 1.67
N PHE A 56 5.95 0.48 0.60
CA PHE A 56 7.14 1.33 0.67
C PHE A 56 6.88 2.58 1.54
N GLY A 57 5.80 3.31 1.23
CA GLY A 57 5.43 4.54 1.91
C GLY A 57 5.04 4.29 3.37
N MET A 58 4.23 3.26 3.61
CA MET A 58 3.83 2.88 4.98
C MET A 58 5.03 2.46 5.82
N ALA A 59 5.97 1.69 5.27
CA ALA A 59 7.18 1.31 5.98
C ALA A 59 8.04 2.52 6.40
N LEU A 60 8.19 3.49 5.50
CA LEU A 60 8.92 4.73 5.77
C LEU A 60 8.25 5.60 6.84
N ILE A 61 6.92 5.77 6.76
CA ILE A 61 6.16 6.54 7.75
C ILE A 61 6.27 5.89 9.13
N SER A 62 5.98 4.58 9.23
CA SER A 62 6.04 3.84 10.49
C SER A 62 7.45 3.87 11.09
N ALA A 63 8.48 3.66 10.28
CA ALA A 63 9.87 3.73 10.73
C ALA A 63 10.27 5.15 11.17
N GLY A 64 9.80 6.18 10.46
CA GLY A 64 10.01 7.58 10.81
C GLY A 64 9.41 7.94 12.17
N PHE A 65 8.15 7.56 12.43
CA PHE A 65 7.54 7.73 13.75
C PHE A 65 8.25 6.93 14.84
N ALA A 66 8.79 5.75 14.51
CA ALA A 66 9.60 4.92 15.41
C ALA A 66 11.06 5.39 15.54
N GLY A 67 11.37 6.65 15.23
CA GLY A 67 12.69 7.26 15.45
C GLY A 67 13.73 7.03 14.34
N GLY A 68 13.33 6.49 13.18
CA GLY A 68 14.14 6.45 11.96
C GLY A 68 15.37 5.52 11.99
N ARG A 69 15.38 4.52 12.87
CA ARG A 69 16.48 3.54 12.96
C ARG A 69 16.42 2.56 11.78
N ALA A 70 17.57 2.16 11.25
CA ALA A 70 17.64 1.18 10.15
C ALA A 70 16.95 -0.16 10.50
N ALA A 71 17.09 -0.63 11.74
CA ALA A 71 16.41 -1.84 12.20
C ALA A 71 14.87 -1.69 12.21
N SER A 72 14.38 -0.50 12.57
CA SER A 72 12.94 -0.18 12.54
C SER A 72 12.41 -0.23 11.10
N LEU A 73 13.14 0.37 10.14
CA LEU A 73 12.73 0.32 8.72
C LEU A 73 12.68 -1.11 8.18
N ARG A 74 13.62 -1.99 8.55
CA ARG A 74 13.56 -3.40 8.14
C ARG A 74 12.32 -4.10 8.67
N PHE A 75 12.01 -3.90 9.96
CA PHE A 75 10.82 -4.48 10.58
C PHE A 75 9.56 -4.02 9.85
N TRP A 76 9.39 -2.71 9.67
CA TRP A 76 8.19 -2.16 9.04
C TRP A 76 8.08 -2.51 7.55
N ALA A 77 9.20 -2.64 6.83
CA ALA A 77 9.21 -3.10 5.45
C ALA A 77 8.65 -4.53 5.33
N VAL A 78 9.08 -5.44 6.22
CA VAL A 78 8.59 -6.82 6.26
C VAL A 78 7.12 -6.86 6.70
N PHE A 79 6.76 -6.11 7.75
CA PHE A 79 5.40 -6.05 8.26
C PHE A 79 4.41 -5.60 7.17
N TRP A 80 4.68 -4.48 6.51
CA TRP A 80 3.79 -3.95 5.47
C TRP A 80 3.79 -4.80 4.20
N GLY A 81 4.91 -5.45 3.87
CA GLY A 81 4.95 -6.45 2.80
C GLY A 81 4.03 -7.64 3.10
N ILE A 82 4.12 -8.22 4.29
CA ILE A 82 3.24 -9.33 4.70
C ILE A 82 1.78 -8.88 4.75
N ALA A 83 1.49 -7.70 5.31
CA ALA A 83 0.14 -7.16 5.35
C ALA A 83 -0.43 -7.00 3.93
N GLY A 84 0.33 -6.42 3.01
CA GLY A 84 -0.06 -6.30 1.60
C GLY A 84 -0.36 -7.66 0.96
N LEU A 85 0.52 -8.65 1.15
CA LEU A 85 0.33 -9.99 0.60
C LEU A 85 -0.92 -10.70 1.18
N ILE A 86 -1.21 -10.53 2.47
CA ILE A 86 -2.43 -11.05 3.09
C ILE A 86 -3.65 -10.39 2.49
N MET A 87 -3.62 -9.06 2.32
CA MET A 87 -4.74 -8.31 1.76
C MET A 87 -5.01 -8.73 0.31
N GLU A 88 -3.97 -8.80 -0.51
CA GLU A 88 -4.04 -9.22 -1.92
C GLU A 88 -4.54 -10.66 -2.06
N THR A 89 -3.96 -11.58 -1.29
CA THR A 89 -4.44 -12.97 -1.24
C THR A 89 -5.87 -13.06 -0.73
N GLY A 90 -6.30 -12.16 0.15
CA GLY A 90 -7.67 -12.08 0.62
C GLY A 90 -8.68 -11.84 -0.50
N GLN A 91 -8.34 -10.99 -1.48
CA GLN A 91 -9.18 -10.76 -2.66
C GLN A 91 -9.38 -12.02 -3.50
N TYR A 92 -8.36 -12.88 -3.61
CA TYR A 92 -8.48 -14.16 -4.30
C TYR A 92 -9.56 -15.08 -3.68
N TYR A 93 -9.77 -14.99 -2.37
CA TYR A 93 -10.77 -15.78 -1.66
C TYR A 93 -12.13 -15.09 -1.50
N GLY A 94 -12.23 -13.79 -1.81
CA GLY A 94 -13.47 -13.01 -1.81
C GLY A 94 -14.26 -13.12 -0.52
N GLU A 95 -15.52 -13.59 -0.62
CA GLU A 95 -16.43 -13.77 0.51
C GLU A 95 -15.86 -14.68 1.63
N ARG A 96 -15.02 -15.66 1.29
CA ARG A 96 -14.42 -16.53 2.31
C ARG A 96 -13.45 -15.74 3.18
N ALA A 97 -12.63 -14.86 2.61
CA ALA A 97 -11.77 -13.98 3.39
C ALA A 97 -12.60 -12.95 4.18
N ALA A 98 -13.67 -12.41 3.58
CA ALA A 98 -14.59 -11.49 4.26
C ALA A 98 -15.22 -12.12 5.51
N SER A 99 -15.56 -13.41 5.48
CA SER A 99 -16.11 -14.13 6.64
C SER A 99 -15.15 -14.30 7.82
N LEU A 100 -13.84 -14.07 7.60
CA LEU A 100 -12.81 -14.11 8.64
C LEU A 100 -12.61 -12.74 9.32
N VAL A 101 -13.20 -11.67 8.78
CA VAL A 101 -13.11 -10.33 9.36
C VAL A 101 -13.92 -10.29 10.66
N PRO A 102 -13.32 -9.88 11.80
CA PRO A 102 -14.05 -9.83 13.07
C PRO A 102 -15.21 -8.84 13.02
N GLU A 103 -16.37 -9.22 13.58
CA GLU A 103 -17.52 -8.30 13.70
C GLU A 103 -17.20 -7.04 14.51
N SER A 104 -16.23 -7.11 15.43
CA SER A 104 -15.76 -5.96 16.21
C SER A 104 -15.08 -4.88 15.38
N TRP A 105 -14.77 -5.16 14.11
CA TRP A 105 -14.24 -4.18 13.16
C TRP A 105 -15.34 -3.35 12.52
N SER A 106 -16.60 -3.76 12.67
CA SER A 106 -17.75 -2.98 12.17
C SER A 106 -17.86 -1.63 12.88
N ASN A 107 -18.22 -0.60 12.11
CA ASN A 107 -18.37 0.80 12.54
C ASN A 107 -17.04 1.51 12.85
N ILE A 108 -15.90 0.95 12.46
CA ILE A 108 -14.61 1.66 12.50
C ILE A 108 -14.33 2.18 11.08
N PRO A 109 -14.33 3.51 10.84
CA PRO A 109 -14.37 4.12 9.50
C PRO A 109 -13.30 3.68 8.49
N VAL A 110 -12.22 3.02 8.94
CA VAL A 110 -11.16 2.47 8.09
C VAL A 110 -11.27 0.94 7.96
N LEU A 111 -11.68 0.24 9.03
CA LEU A 111 -11.79 -1.21 9.01
C LEU A 111 -13.06 -1.70 8.32
N ASP A 112 -14.10 -0.85 8.26
CA ASP A 112 -15.31 -1.09 7.49
C ASP A 112 -15.04 -1.26 5.99
N LEU A 113 -13.88 -0.81 5.50
CA LEU A 113 -13.46 -0.95 4.10
C LEU A 113 -12.84 -2.32 3.79
N VAL A 114 -12.48 -3.12 4.80
CA VAL A 114 -11.79 -4.41 4.61
C VAL A 114 -12.71 -5.43 3.93
N ILE A 115 -13.98 -5.53 4.35
CA ILE A 115 -14.95 -6.44 3.74
C ILE A 115 -15.21 -6.07 2.26
N PRO A 116 -15.58 -4.81 1.93
CA PRO A 116 -15.71 -4.38 0.54
C PRO A 116 -14.45 -4.60 -0.28
N TYR A 117 -13.26 -4.44 0.31
CA TYR A 117 -11.99 -4.68 -0.36
C TYR A 117 -11.83 -6.14 -0.77
N PHE A 118 -12.17 -7.11 0.07
CA PHE A 118 -12.11 -8.54 -0.32
C PHE A 118 -13.19 -8.92 -1.32
N VAL A 119 -14.42 -8.43 -1.16
CA VAL A 119 -15.56 -8.84 -1.99
C VAL A 119 -15.54 -8.20 -3.38
N HIS A 120 -15.12 -6.94 -3.49
CA HIS A 120 -15.11 -6.21 -4.76
C HIS A 120 -13.70 -6.01 -5.35
N GLY A 121 -12.66 -6.40 -4.61
CA GLY A 121 -11.28 -6.42 -5.09
C GLY A 121 -11.08 -7.46 -6.19
N THR A 122 -10.01 -7.28 -6.97
CA THR A 122 -9.62 -8.22 -8.02
C THR A 122 -8.18 -8.61 -7.78
N PHE A 123 -7.96 -9.88 -7.47
CA PHE A 123 -6.62 -10.41 -7.31
C PHE A 123 -5.80 -10.25 -8.59
N ASP A 124 -4.63 -9.61 -8.49
CA ASP A 124 -3.68 -9.43 -9.57
C ASP A 124 -2.27 -9.89 -9.17
N PRO A 125 -1.67 -10.88 -9.87
CA PRO A 125 -0.28 -11.26 -9.64
C PRO A 125 0.73 -10.10 -9.78
N MET A 126 0.41 -9.06 -10.55
CA MET A 126 1.24 -7.87 -10.67
C MET A 126 1.25 -7.05 -9.37
N ASP A 127 0.17 -7.05 -8.60
CA ASP A 127 0.08 -6.38 -7.31
C ASP A 127 0.99 -7.07 -6.29
N ILE A 128 1.06 -8.41 -6.32
CA ILE A 128 2.06 -9.17 -5.53
C ILE A 128 3.47 -8.70 -5.87
N MET A 129 3.80 -8.59 -7.16
CA MET A 129 5.12 -8.12 -7.58
C MET A 129 5.37 -6.70 -7.10
N GLY A 130 4.39 -5.80 -7.21
CA GLY A 130 4.43 -4.45 -6.68
C GLY A 130 4.73 -4.44 -5.18
N ILE A 131 3.98 -5.20 -4.39
CA ILE A 131 4.13 -5.30 -2.94
C ILE A 131 5.54 -5.79 -2.55
N VAL A 132 6.03 -6.83 -3.23
CA VAL A 132 7.39 -7.36 -3.01
C VAL A 132 8.44 -6.32 -3.37
N LEU A 133 8.29 -5.62 -4.50
CA LEU A 133 9.22 -4.58 -4.93
C LEU A 133 9.24 -3.39 -3.96
N GLY A 134 8.08 -2.93 -3.51
CA GLY A 134 7.93 -1.83 -2.56
C GLY A 134 8.56 -2.13 -1.19
N SER A 135 8.22 -3.29 -0.63
CA SER A 135 8.78 -3.77 0.64
C SER A 135 10.29 -4.03 0.55
N ALA A 136 10.77 -4.66 -0.52
CA ALA A 136 12.20 -4.86 -0.76
C ALA A 136 12.96 -3.54 -0.90
N SER A 137 12.37 -2.55 -1.59
CA SER A 137 12.97 -1.22 -1.75
C SER A 137 13.13 -0.50 -0.40
N ALA A 138 12.12 -0.55 0.47
CA ALA A 138 12.21 -0.01 1.82
C ALA A 138 13.28 -0.74 2.65
N TRP A 139 13.36 -2.07 2.53
CA TRP A 139 14.37 -2.87 3.21
C TRP A 139 15.79 -2.52 2.75
N LEU A 140 16.02 -2.40 1.44
CA LEU A 140 17.31 -2.00 0.86
C LEU A 140 17.72 -0.59 1.29
N LEU A 141 16.78 0.35 1.33
CA LEU A 141 17.03 1.71 1.82
C LEU A 141 17.51 1.73 3.29
N SER A 142 17.10 0.75 4.09
CA SER A 142 17.58 0.60 5.47
C SER A 142 19.10 0.34 5.55
N ILE A 143 19.67 -0.33 4.55
CA ILE A 143 21.10 -0.63 4.48
C ILE A 143 21.89 0.67 4.30
N SER A 144 21.42 1.52 3.38
CA SER A 144 21.99 2.85 3.15
C SER A 144 21.85 3.76 4.37
N CYS A 145 20.76 3.65 5.13
CA CYS A 145 20.58 4.40 6.37
C CYS A 145 21.54 3.93 7.49
N LYS A 146 21.85 2.63 7.59
CA LYS A 146 22.81 2.11 8.57
C LYS A 146 24.21 2.70 8.36
N LYS A 147 24.64 2.83 7.10
CA LYS A 147 25.96 3.41 6.75
C LYS A 147 26.14 4.85 7.23
N GLN A 148 25.06 5.61 7.40
CA GLN A 148 25.10 7.00 7.89
C GLN A 148 25.05 7.11 9.43
N GLN A 149 24.74 6.02 10.14
CA GLN A 149 24.59 6.00 11.61
C GLN A 149 25.85 5.48 12.32
N ASN A 150 26.80 4.91 11.57
CA ASN A 150 28.12 4.50 12.02
C ASN A 150 29.16 5.51 11.56
#